data_AF-A0A7S0BAR4-F1
#
_entry.id   AF-A0A7S0BAR4-F1
#
_cell.length_a   1.000
_cell.length_b   1.000
_cell.length_c   1.000
_cell.angle_alpha   90.00
_cell.angle_beta   90.00
_cell.angle_gamma   90.00
#
_symmetry.space_group_name_H-M   'P 1'
#
loop_
_entity.id
_entity.type
_entity.pdbx_description
1 polymer ?
#
loop_
_entity_poly.entity_id
_entity_poly.type
_entity_poly.pdbx_seq_one_letter_code
_entity_poly.pdbx_strand_id
1 'polypeptide(L)'
;VLQQECEEKAGLWDQRSKMRTEELTAIAKALELLTSKAALAWSANKKLVGLQTQGHGTGRGAVAVAHSPPSFLQFRGEGSEVSGARSAGKKAARFLALAAERLGSKVLATAAVRAEASEDHFVKVRSIIKDLL
;
A
#
# COMPACT_ATOMS: atom_id res chain seq x y z
N VAL A 1 43.01 -10.17 -42.06
CA VAL A 1 41.87 -9.23 -41.94
C VAL A 1 40.61 -9.95 -41.46
N LEU A 2 40.07 -10.92 -42.22
CA LEU A 2 38.83 -11.64 -41.82
C LEU A 2 38.90 -12.44 -40.50
N GLN A 3 40.06 -13.03 -40.16
CA GLN A 3 40.21 -13.79 -38.90
C GLN A 3 40.11 -12.89 -37.66
N GLN A 4 40.76 -11.72 -37.69
CA GLN A 4 40.69 -10.75 -36.59
C GLN A 4 39.26 -10.21 -36.40
N GLU A 5 38.56 -9.90 -37.50
CA GLU A 5 37.16 -9.47 -37.41
C GLU A 5 36.22 -10.56 -36.85
N CYS A 6 36.49 -11.84 -37.14
CA CYS A 6 35.73 -12.95 -36.56
C CYS A 6 35.99 -13.08 -35.06
N GLU A 7 37.23 -12.96 -34.61
CA GLU A 7 37.62 -13.03 -33.19
C GLU A 7 37.00 -11.88 -32.37
N GLU A 8 37.02 -10.66 -32.91
CA GLU A 8 36.38 -9.51 -32.26
C GLU A 8 34.85 -9.68 -32.16
N LYS A 9 34.20 -10.16 -33.22
CA LYS A 9 32.76 -10.43 -33.21
C LYS A 9 32.38 -11.55 -32.25
N ALA A 10 33.21 -12.59 -32.15
CA ALA A 10 33.02 -13.67 -31.18
C ALA A 10 33.11 -13.13 -29.75
N GLY A 11 34.11 -12.31 -29.44
CA GLY A 11 34.25 -11.69 -28.13
C GLY A 11 33.07 -10.78 -27.75
N LEU A 12 32.60 -9.95 -28.69
CA LEU A 12 31.42 -9.10 -28.49
C LEU A 12 30.13 -9.92 -28.32
N TRP A 13 30.03 -11.08 -28.98
CA TRP A 13 28.92 -12.00 -28.79
C TRP A 13 28.97 -12.63 -27.40
N ASP A 14 30.13 -13.11 -26.95
CA ASP A 14 30.29 -13.70 -25.61
C ASP A 14 29.97 -12.70 -24.50
N GLN A 15 30.38 -11.44 -24.64
CA GLN A 15 30.05 -10.38 -23.69
C GLN A 15 28.54 -10.15 -23.59
N ARG A 16 27.86 -10.01 -24.74
CA ARG A 16 26.39 -9.82 -24.76
C ARG A 16 25.64 -11.05 -24.25
N SER A 17 26.12 -12.25 -24.57
CA SER A 17 25.53 -13.50 -24.11
C SER A 17 25.58 -13.60 -22.58
N LYS A 18 26.72 -13.26 -21.96
CA LYS A 18 26.86 -13.22 -20.50
C LYS A 18 25.89 -12.22 -19.86
N MET A 19 25.88 -10.98 -20.34
CA MET A 19 24.95 -9.94 -19.84
C MET A 19 23.50 -10.37 -19.94
N ARG A 20 23.09 -10.94 -21.09
CA ARG A 20 21.72 -11.45 -21.28
C ARG A 20 21.38 -12.58 -20.30
N THR A 21 22.32 -13.50 -20.03
CA THR A 21 22.05 -14.56 -19.04
C THR A 21 21.86 -14.00 -17.64
N GLU A 22 22.66 -13.01 -17.25
CA GLU A 22 22.50 -12.34 -15.95
C GLU A 22 21.15 -11.61 -15.86
N GLU A 23 20.77 -10.87 -16.90
CA GLU A 23 19.46 -10.21 -16.99
C GLU A 23 18.30 -11.22 -16.86
N LEU A 24 18.36 -12.34 -17.58
CA LEU A 24 17.34 -13.39 -17.49
C LEU A 24 17.25 -14.00 -16.08
N THR A 25 18.38 -14.23 -15.41
CA THR A 25 18.38 -14.71 -14.02
C THR A 25 17.81 -13.68 -13.04
N ALA A 26 18.07 -12.38 -13.27
CA ALA A 26 17.52 -11.31 -12.45
C ALA A 26 16.00 -11.21 -12.62
N ILE A 27 15.50 -11.30 -13.86
CA ILE A 27 14.06 -11.33 -14.14
C ILE A 27 13.40 -12.56 -13.52
N ALA A 28 14.02 -13.73 -13.59
CA ALA A 28 13.50 -14.95 -12.97
C ALA A 28 13.38 -14.80 -11.45
N LYS A 29 14.42 -14.25 -10.79
CA LYS A 29 14.38 -13.95 -9.34
C LYS A 29 13.31 -12.91 -9.00
N ALA A 30 13.14 -11.89 -9.83
CA ALA A 30 12.10 -10.88 -9.63
C ALA A 30 10.69 -11.50 -9.71
N LEU A 31 10.45 -12.38 -10.68
CA LEU A 31 9.19 -13.12 -10.79
C LEU A 31 8.95 -14.02 -9.58
N GLU A 32 9.96 -14.73 -9.09
CA GLU A 32 9.86 -15.56 -7.89
C GLU A 32 9.50 -14.72 -6.65
N LEU A 33 10.12 -13.56 -6.47
CA LEU A 33 9.79 -12.65 -5.37
C LEU A 33 8.37 -12.08 -5.48
N LEU A 34 7.93 -11.73 -6.70
CA LEU A 34 6.58 -11.24 -6.95
C LEU A 34 5.52 -12.32 -6.68
N THR A 35 5.75 -13.56 -7.09
CA THR A 35 4.80 -14.66 -6.89
C THR A 35 4.78 -15.17 -5.46
N SER A 36 5.93 -15.28 -4.79
CA SER A 36 6.01 -15.83 -3.44
C SER A 36 5.71 -14.81 -2.35
N LYS A 37 6.29 -13.61 -2.42
CA LYS A 37 6.21 -12.61 -1.33
C LYS A 37 5.18 -11.53 -1.61
N ALA A 38 5.19 -10.97 -2.82
CA ALA A 38 4.29 -9.86 -3.14
C ALA A 38 2.82 -10.31 -3.27
N ALA A 39 2.54 -11.47 -3.86
CA ALA A 39 1.17 -11.99 -3.95
C ALA A 39 0.52 -12.23 -2.57
N LEU A 40 1.29 -12.78 -1.62
CA LEU A 40 0.83 -12.98 -0.25
C LEU A 40 0.60 -11.62 0.45
N ALA A 41 1.55 -10.69 0.31
CA ALA A 41 1.42 -9.34 0.87
C ALA A 41 0.29 -8.51 0.24
N TRP A 42 -0.06 -8.76 -1.03
CA TRP A 42 -1.14 -8.10 -1.74
C TRP A 42 -2.51 -8.46 -1.16
N SER A 43 -2.73 -9.74 -0.85
CA SER A 43 -3.95 -10.19 -0.18
C SER A 43 -4.08 -9.61 1.24
N ALA A 44 -2.96 -9.52 1.98
CA ALA A 44 -2.91 -8.92 3.31
C ALA A 44 -3.19 -7.39 3.28
N ASN A 45 -2.75 -6.69 2.24
CA ASN A 45 -2.89 -5.24 2.09
C ASN A 45 -4.01 -4.82 1.11
N LYS A 46 -5.00 -5.68 0.87
CA LYS A 46 -6.10 -5.43 -0.08
C LYS A 46 -6.82 -4.11 0.15
N LYS A 47 -6.96 -3.67 1.42
CA LYS A 47 -7.59 -2.39 1.78
C LYS A 47 -6.74 -1.18 1.38
N LEU A 48 -5.42 -1.27 1.55
CA LEU A 48 -4.48 -0.20 1.21
C LEU A 48 -4.31 -0.08 -0.31
N VAL A 49 -4.19 -1.21 -0.99
CA VAL A 49 -4.17 -1.30 -2.46
C VAL A 49 -5.49 -0.79 -3.06
N GLY A 50 -6.62 -1.14 -2.45
CA GLY A 50 -7.93 -0.62 -2.82
C GLY A 50 -7.99 0.90 -2.71
N LEU A 51 -7.36 1.50 -1.69
CA LEU A 51 -7.27 2.96 -1.56
C LEU A 51 -6.39 3.62 -2.63
N GLN A 52 -5.34 2.94 -3.10
CA GLN A 52 -4.44 3.46 -4.15
C GLN A 52 -5.06 3.38 -5.55
N THR A 53 -5.91 2.38 -5.79
CA THR A 53 -6.49 2.08 -7.11
C THR A 53 -7.95 2.55 -7.25
N GLN A 54 -8.69 2.60 -6.14
CA GLN A 54 -10.07 3.04 -6.11
C GLN A 54 -10.11 4.52 -5.76
N GLY A 55 -10.05 5.36 -6.80
CA GLY A 55 -10.52 6.74 -6.68
C GLY A 55 -11.92 6.73 -6.08
N HIS A 56 -12.14 7.54 -5.04
CA HIS A 56 -13.39 7.58 -4.27
C HIS A 56 -14.55 8.12 -5.14
N GLY A 57 -15.10 7.28 -6.00
CA GLY A 57 -16.39 7.45 -6.63
C GLY A 57 -17.46 6.85 -5.73
N THR A 58 -17.99 7.63 -4.80
CA THR A 58 -19.24 7.29 -4.11
C THR A 58 -20.39 7.37 -5.09
N GLY A 59 -20.85 6.23 -5.58
CA GLY A 59 -22.08 6.15 -6.37
C GLY A 59 -22.26 4.77 -6.97
N ARG A 60 -23.35 4.09 -6.61
CA ARG A 60 -23.81 2.87 -7.27
C ARG A 60 -23.94 3.13 -8.77
N GLY A 61 -23.15 2.41 -9.57
CA GLY A 61 -23.17 2.46 -11.03
C GLY A 61 -22.05 3.33 -11.61
N ALA A 62 -20.84 2.79 -11.71
CA ALA A 62 -19.75 3.46 -12.40
C ALA A 62 -19.39 2.66 -13.66
N VAL A 63 -19.88 3.19 -14.79
CA VAL A 63 -19.31 2.96 -16.12
C VAL A 63 -17.84 3.38 -16.06
N ALA A 64 -16.97 2.52 -16.60
CA ALA A 64 -15.54 2.74 -16.64
C ALA A 64 -15.18 4.02 -17.41
N VAL A 65 -14.70 5.08 -16.75
CA VAL A 65 -13.95 6.15 -17.43
C VAL A 65 -12.92 6.83 -16.50
N ALA A 66 -11.69 6.88 -17.03
CA ALA A 66 -10.58 7.82 -16.82
C ALA A 66 -9.85 7.90 -15.47
N HIS A 67 -8.53 7.75 -15.58
CA HIS A 67 -7.49 8.07 -14.60
C HIS A 67 -7.69 9.46 -13.97
N SER A 68 -8.39 9.52 -12.84
CA SER A 68 -8.37 10.68 -11.96
C SER A 68 -7.06 10.64 -11.17
N PRO A 69 -6.19 11.68 -11.24
CA PRO A 69 -4.96 11.69 -10.47
C PRO A 69 -5.32 11.68 -8.97
N PRO A 70 -4.63 10.87 -8.15
CA PRO A 70 -4.92 10.80 -6.73
C PRO A 70 -4.69 12.18 -6.10
N SER A 71 -5.76 12.80 -5.61
CA SER A 71 -5.67 14.03 -4.83
C SER A 71 -5.18 13.69 -3.43
N PHE A 72 -3.92 14.04 -3.14
CA PHE A 72 -3.36 13.89 -1.81
C PHE A 72 -4.01 14.93 -0.87
N LEU A 73 -4.81 14.45 0.08
CA LEU A 73 -5.32 15.27 1.17
C LEU A 73 -4.16 15.68 2.07
N GLN A 74 -3.64 16.89 1.85
CA GLN A 74 -2.63 17.49 2.71
C GLN A 74 -3.28 17.94 4.02
N PHE A 75 -3.10 17.15 5.09
CA PHE A 75 -3.37 17.63 6.43
C PHE A 75 -2.20 18.49 6.90
N ARG A 76 -2.48 19.75 7.26
CA ARG A 76 -1.53 20.61 7.97
C ARG A 76 -1.31 20.00 9.37
N GLY A 77 -0.27 19.18 9.49
CA GLY A 77 0.13 18.55 10.72
C GLY A 77 0.79 19.58 11.63
N GLU A 78 0.04 20.15 12.56
CA GLU A 78 0.64 20.63 13.80
C GLU A 78 0.90 19.38 14.65
N GLY A 79 2.18 19.13 14.94
CA GLY A 79 2.75 17.81 15.25
C GLY A 79 1.94 16.94 16.22
N SER A 80 1.40 15.84 15.70
CA SER A 80 1.11 14.66 16.52
C SER A 80 1.01 13.41 15.64
N GLU A 81 2.15 13.01 15.10
CA GLU A 81 2.29 11.84 14.22
C GLU A 81 1.97 10.52 14.93
N VAL A 82 1.89 10.56 16.26
CA VAL A 82 1.47 9.44 17.12
C VAL A 82 -0.04 9.39 17.34
N SER A 83 -0.78 10.47 17.03
CA SER A 83 -2.20 10.61 17.38
C SER A 83 -3.14 10.64 16.18
N GLY A 84 -2.72 10.65 14.92
CA GLY A 84 -3.64 10.77 13.77
C GLY A 84 -4.75 9.70 13.74
N ALA A 85 -4.38 8.41 13.69
CA ALA A 85 -5.34 7.30 13.67
C ALA A 85 -6.08 7.12 15.02
N ARG A 86 -5.36 7.28 16.13
CA ARG A 86 -5.94 7.18 17.49
C ARG A 86 -6.89 8.35 17.80
N SER A 87 -6.63 9.54 17.27
CA SER A 87 -7.50 10.71 17.37
C SER A 87 -8.67 10.64 16.40
N ALA A 88 -8.51 10.05 15.22
CA ALA A 88 -9.62 9.78 14.31
C ALA A 88 -10.60 8.77 14.93
N GLY A 89 -10.09 7.69 15.51
CA GLY A 89 -10.91 6.72 16.27
C GLY A 89 -11.61 7.36 17.47
N LYS A 90 -10.91 8.16 18.27
CA LYS A 90 -11.50 8.90 19.40
C LYS A 90 -12.55 9.94 18.96
N LYS A 91 -12.33 10.65 17.85
CA LYS A 91 -13.30 11.61 17.28
C LYS A 91 -14.54 10.89 16.78
N ALA A 92 -14.37 9.77 16.07
CA ALA A 92 -15.46 8.94 15.59
C ALA A 92 -16.27 8.35 16.76
N ALA A 93 -15.60 7.82 17.80
CA ALA A 93 -16.26 7.32 19.00
C ALA A 93 -17.06 8.40 19.74
N ARG A 94 -16.49 9.61 19.91
CA ARG A 94 -17.20 10.75 20.50
C ARG A 94 -18.43 11.17 19.68
N PHE A 95 -18.30 11.20 18.36
CA PHE A 95 -19.42 11.51 17.48
C PHE A 95 -20.54 10.46 17.59
N LEU A 96 -20.16 9.17 17.61
CA LEU A 96 -21.10 8.06 17.79
C LEU A 96 -21.77 8.07 19.17
N ALA A 97 -21.05 8.45 20.23
CA ALA A 97 -21.60 8.60 21.57
C ALA A 97 -22.64 9.75 21.63
N LEU A 98 -22.31 10.93 21.09
CA LEU A 98 -23.25 12.05 21.03
C LEU A 98 -24.48 11.74 20.15
N ALA A 99 -24.28 11.03 19.03
CA ALA A 99 -25.36 10.56 18.19
C ALA A 99 -26.23 9.52 18.92
N ALA A 100 -25.63 8.63 19.71
CA ALA A 100 -26.35 7.63 20.51
C ALA A 100 -27.24 8.27 21.56
N GLU A 101 -26.77 9.31 22.26
CA GLU A 101 -27.57 10.08 23.22
C GLU A 101 -28.71 10.82 22.54
N ARG A 102 -28.44 11.49 21.40
CA ARG A 102 -29.46 12.22 20.65
C ARG A 102 -30.56 11.33 20.09
N LEU A 103 -30.20 10.11 19.68
CA LEU A 103 -31.12 9.14 19.04
C LEU A 103 -31.66 8.08 20.01
N GLY A 104 -31.19 8.05 21.27
CA GLY A 104 -31.50 7.00 22.24
C GLY A 104 -31.06 5.59 21.79
N SER A 105 -30.05 5.48 20.95
CA SER A 105 -29.68 4.22 20.29
C SER A 105 -28.63 3.44 21.06
N LYS A 106 -29.03 2.29 21.62
CA LYS A 106 -28.13 1.34 22.31
C LYS A 106 -27.08 0.73 21.38
N VAL A 107 -27.38 0.60 20.09
CA VAL A 107 -26.45 0.03 19.08
C VAL A 107 -25.32 1.00 18.78
N LEU A 108 -25.60 2.31 18.72
CA LEU A 108 -24.56 3.32 18.52
C LEU A 108 -23.68 3.48 19.76
N ALA A 109 -24.26 3.36 20.95
CA ALA A 109 -23.49 3.37 22.20
C ALA A 109 -22.51 2.19 22.29
N THR A 110 -22.94 0.97 21.95
CA THR A 110 -22.04 -0.20 21.93
C THR A 110 -20.99 -0.11 20.81
N ALA A 111 -21.35 0.47 19.66
CA ALA A 111 -20.40 0.72 18.58
C ALA A 111 -19.32 1.76 18.96
N ALA A 112 -19.69 2.83 19.69
CA ALA A 112 -18.76 3.83 20.20
C ALA A 112 -17.73 3.18 21.15
N VAL A 113 -18.19 2.38 22.12
CA VAL A 113 -17.31 1.65 23.06
C VAL A 113 -16.37 0.70 22.31
N ARG A 114 -16.86 0.01 21.27
CA ARG A 114 -16.04 -0.90 20.46
C ARG A 114 -14.99 -0.16 19.63
N ALA A 115 -15.29 1.05 19.17
CA ALA A 115 -14.36 1.90 18.43
C ALA A 115 -13.28 2.54 19.32
N GLU A 116 -13.56 2.74 20.62
CA GLU A 116 -12.53 3.15 21.58
C GLU A 116 -11.62 2.00 21.99
N ALA A 117 -12.18 0.79 22.11
CA ALA A 117 -11.45 -0.42 22.45
C ALA A 117 -10.65 -1.01 21.27
N SER A 118 -10.91 -0.59 20.03
CA SER A 118 -10.12 -1.06 18.89
C SER A 118 -8.68 -0.56 18.98
N GLU A 119 -7.77 -1.50 19.23
CA GLU A 119 -6.34 -1.25 19.26
C GLU A 119 -5.79 -0.87 17.89
N ASP A 120 -4.59 -0.29 17.91
CA ASP A 120 -3.97 0.23 16.72
C ASP A 120 -3.49 -0.91 15.81
N HIS A 121 -4.23 -1.13 14.72
CA HIS A 121 -4.00 -2.23 13.78
C HIS A 121 -2.66 -2.14 13.00
N PHE A 122 -1.91 -1.04 13.12
CA PHE A 122 -0.68 -0.80 12.35
C PHE A 122 0.60 -0.78 13.21
N VAL A 123 0.56 -1.31 14.43
CA VAL A 123 1.73 -1.35 15.35
C VAL A 123 2.95 -2.01 14.71
N LYS A 124 2.75 -3.12 13.98
CA LYS A 124 3.85 -3.84 13.29
C LYS A 124 4.48 -3.03 12.16
N VAL A 125 3.68 -2.25 11.43
CA VAL A 125 4.18 -1.42 10.33
C VAL A 125 4.96 -0.23 10.89
N ARG A 126 4.44 0.41 11.94
CA ARG A 126 5.15 1.51 12.60
C ARG A 126 6.45 1.07 13.26
N SER A 127 6.54 -0.14 13.81
CA SER A 127 7.81 -0.63 14.37
C SER A 127 8.87 -0.77 13.28
N ILE A 128 8.51 -1.32 12.12
CA ILE A 128 9.44 -1.47 10.98
C ILE A 128 9.93 -0.11 10.47
N ILE A 129 9.05 0.89 10.37
CA ILE A 129 9.45 2.25 9.97
C ILE A 129 10.41 2.86 11.00
N LYS A 130 10.15 2.64 12.29
CA LYS A 130 11.00 3.15 13.38
C LYS A 130 12.37 2.48 13.43
N ASP A 131 12.47 1.22 13.02
CA ASP A 131 13.74 0.48 12.95
C ASP A 131 14.61 0.90 11.73
N LEU A 132 14.04 1.63 10.76
CA LEU A 132 14.72 2.09 9.53
C LEU A 132 15.15 3.57 9.58
N LEU A 133 14.76 4.31 10.61
CA LEU A 133 15.14 5.71 10.87
C LEU A 133 16.18 5.76 12.00
#